data_AF-A0A1J9QLT7-F1
#
_entry.id   AF-A0A1J9QLT7-F1
#
_cell.length_a   1.000
_cell.length_b   1.000
_cell.length_c   1.000
_cell.angle_alpha   90.00
_cell.angle_beta   90.00
_cell.angle_gamma   90.00
#
_symmetry.space_group_name_H-M   'P 1'
#
loop_
_entity.id
_entity.type
_entity.pdbx_description
1 polymer ?
#
loop_
_entity_poly.entity_id
_entity_poly.type
_entity_poly.pdbx_seq_one_letter_code
_entity_poly.pdbx_strand_id
1 'polypeptide(L)'
;MAFRQASLLYEEECNNDKEFDDRCEAVASEINIYPEIRALLQHLSTHTHVGVVVVTSGLHRVWEKVLKRACLADRVKVIGGSRVADGFVVTPDVKGALVTRLQHVHKMYVWAFGDSPVDMEMLKGADQAIVVVGHEHTRSKSMDVSLRKAIDTGHLQARQVLLPPNVSLRLDTAALPLVQLTDQKLIASILSSPQHRVFHATDRAAAKLLMTPMRHADNAGPSLREAHCRYPIRHVQGNMVTGYQLLHEGKTLIVALMRGGEPMAFGVNEVFPRAMFLHAKNPNEIKEHHLEGIHNIFLVDSVVNTGRSILEFVDYIRKLNTTTCIVVVSGVVQAEAMSVTGPLRRVLANDTNISIVTLRLSENKFTGHGTTDTGHRLFNSTHLD
;
A
#
# COMPACT_ATOMS: atom_id res chain seq x y z
N MET A 1 -3.96 22.99 25.42
CA MET A 1 -4.28 23.40 26.81
C MET A 1 -5.08 22.33 27.53
N ALA A 2 -6.30 22.00 27.08
CA ALA A 2 -7.19 20.99 27.68
C ALA A 2 -6.53 19.67 28.14
N PHE A 3 -5.72 19.00 27.30
CA PHE A 3 -5.07 17.73 27.68
C PHE A 3 -4.16 17.85 28.91
N ARG A 4 -3.46 18.98 29.10
CA ARG A 4 -2.63 19.22 30.31
C ARG A 4 -3.50 19.50 31.54
N GLN A 5 -4.65 20.17 31.36
CA GLN A 5 -5.60 20.41 32.44
C GLN A 5 -6.25 19.09 32.91
N ALA A 6 -6.57 18.18 31.98
CA ALA A 6 -7.03 16.84 32.32
C ALA A 6 -5.98 16.06 33.14
N SER A 7 -4.70 16.10 32.74
CA SER A 7 -3.61 15.49 33.52
C SER A 7 -3.44 16.10 34.92
N LEU A 8 -3.65 17.41 35.09
CA LEU A 8 -3.64 18.05 36.41
C LEU A 8 -4.80 17.58 37.29
N LEU A 9 -6.02 17.53 36.74
CA LEU A 9 -7.19 17.01 37.47
C LEU A 9 -6.98 15.56 37.93
N TYR A 10 -6.31 14.71 37.15
CA TYR A 10 -6.01 13.34 37.57
C TYR A 10 -5.00 13.24 38.73
N GLU A 11 -4.08 14.19 38.86
CA GLU A 11 -3.16 14.28 40.02
C GLU A 11 -3.88 14.87 41.24
N GLU A 12 -4.71 15.91 41.06
CA GLU A 12 -5.45 16.56 42.15
C GLU A 12 -6.50 15.62 42.79
N GLU A 13 -7.07 14.71 41.99
CA GLU A 13 -8.08 13.73 42.42
C GLU A 13 -7.51 12.53 43.20
N CYS A 14 -6.19 12.29 43.20
CA CYS A 14 -5.59 11.09 43.80
C CYS A 14 -4.48 11.45 44.78
N ASN A 15 -4.63 11.07 46.05
CA ASN A 15 -3.69 11.46 47.11
C ASN A 15 -2.34 10.73 47.03
N ASN A 16 -2.27 9.62 46.29
CA ASN A 16 -1.07 8.82 46.09
C ASN A 16 -1.21 7.86 44.88
N ASP A 17 -0.07 7.33 44.45
CA ASP A 17 0.07 6.40 43.31
C ASP A 17 -0.77 5.12 43.43
N LYS A 18 -1.01 4.63 44.66
CA LYS A 18 -1.83 3.44 44.88
C LYS A 18 -3.30 3.73 44.65
N GLU A 19 -3.82 4.83 45.21
CA GLU A 19 -5.20 5.27 44.97
C GLU A 19 -5.46 5.47 43.46
N PHE A 20 -4.50 6.06 42.74
CA PHE A 20 -4.55 6.21 41.30
C PHE A 20 -4.57 4.85 40.55
N ASP A 21 -3.74 3.88 40.95
CA ASP A 21 -3.71 2.54 40.34
C ASP A 21 -4.99 1.73 40.62
N ASP A 22 -5.54 1.86 41.83
CA ASP A 22 -6.81 1.24 42.26
C ASP A 22 -7.99 1.84 41.48
N ARG A 23 -8.07 3.17 41.32
CA ARG A 23 -9.06 3.84 40.45
C ARG A 23 -8.91 3.42 38.98
N CYS A 24 -7.66 3.29 38.49
CA CYS A 24 -7.40 2.78 37.14
C CYS A 24 -7.83 1.31 36.96
N GLU A 25 -7.74 0.47 37.99
CA GLU A 25 -8.25 -0.90 37.97
C GLU A 25 -9.77 -0.93 37.92
N ALA A 26 -10.46 -0.11 38.72
CA ALA A 26 -11.91 0.00 38.71
C ALA A 26 -12.42 0.39 37.30
N VAL A 27 -11.87 1.45 36.70
CA VAL A 27 -12.23 1.88 35.34
C VAL A 27 -11.87 0.83 34.29
N ALA A 28 -10.68 0.22 34.38
CA ALA A 28 -10.28 -0.87 33.49
C ALA A 28 -11.22 -2.09 33.60
N SER A 29 -11.81 -2.34 34.77
CA SER A 29 -12.71 -3.47 35.00
C SER A 29 -14.01 -3.36 34.18
N GLU A 30 -14.51 -2.13 33.96
CA GLU A 30 -15.74 -1.85 33.21
C GLU A 30 -15.52 -1.86 31.68
N ILE A 31 -14.30 -1.61 31.22
CA ILE A 31 -13.97 -1.50 29.78
C ILE A 31 -13.83 -2.89 29.13
N ASN A 32 -14.78 -3.23 28.28
CA ASN A 32 -14.75 -4.44 27.45
C ASN A 32 -14.23 -4.12 26.04
N ILE A 33 -13.18 -4.82 25.60
CA ILE A 33 -12.72 -4.77 24.21
C ILE A 33 -13.74 -5.51 23.33
N TYR A 34 -14.20 -4.88 22.24
CA TYR A 34 -15.06 -5.52 21.25
C TYR A 34 -14.51 -6.88 20.79
N PRO A 35 -15.31 -7.95 20.74
CA PRO A 35 -14.85 -9.29 20.36
C PRO A 35 -14.09 -9.34 19.03
N GLU A 36 -14.51 -8.54 18.05
CA GLU A 36 -13.93 -8.43 16.72
C GLU A 36 -12.54 -7.79 16.76
N ILE A 37 -12.36 -6.74 17.56
CA ILE A 37 -11.05 -6.12 17.81
C ILE A 37 -10.16 -7.10 18.57
N ARG A 38 -10.68 -7.78 19.59
CA ARG A 38 -9.91 -8.78 20.34
C ARG A 38 -9.42 -9.91 19.44
N ALA A 39 -10.30 -10.47 18.59
CA ALA A 39 -9.95 -11.51 17.64
C ALA A 39 -8.90 -11.05 16.62
N LEU A 40 -9.05 -9.84 16.06
CA LEU A 40 -8.06 -9.23 15.18
C LEU A 40 -6.70 -9.09 15.90
N LEU A 41 -6.67 -8.50 17.10
CA LEU A 41 -5.43 -8.29 17.85
C LEU A 41 -4.75 -9.62 18.24
N GLN A 42 -5.51 -10.65 18.60
CA GLN A 42 -4.98 -11.99 18.86
C GLN A 42 -4.39 -12.62 17.58
N HIS A 43 -5.04 -12.44 16.43
CA HIS A 43 -4.54 -12.96 15.15
C HIS A 43 -3.31 -12.21 14.63
N LEU A 44 -3.25 -10.88 14.77
CA LEU A 44 -2.04 -10.11 14.45
C LEU A 44 -0.88 -10.45 15.39
N SER A 45 -1.17 -10.76 16.66
CA SER A 45 -0.17 -11.13 17.67
C SER A 45 0.60 -12.43 17.40
N THR A 46 0.09 -13.31 16.52
CA THR A 46 0.83 -14.52 16.09
C THR A 46 1.91 -14.22 15.05
N HIS A 47 1.87 -13.03 14.44
CA HIS A 47 2.76 -12.62 13.35
C HIS A 47 3.85 -11.67 13.87
N THR A 48 5.12 -11.98 13.62
CA THR A 48 6.26 -11.18 14.13
C THR A 48 6.57 -9.95 13.30
N HIS A 49 6.08 -9.87 12.06
CA HIS A 49 6.30 -8.74 11.15
C HIS A 49 5.26 -7.62 11.29
N VAL A 50 4.26 -7.79 12.17
CA VAL A 50 3.23 -6.79 12.46
C VAL A 50 3.38 -6.30 13.90
N GLY A 51 3.60 -4.99 14.07
CA GLY A 51 3.58 -4.33 15.37
C GLY A 51 2.20 -3.71 15.64
N VAL A 52 1.67 -3.90 16.86
CA VAL A 52 0.42 -3.27 17.30
C VAL A 52 0.70 -2.30 18.45
N VAL A 53 0.22 -1.06 18.30
CA VAL A 53 0.32 -0.03 19.33
C VAL A 53 -1.05 0.63 19.54
N VAL A 54 -1.50 0.70 20.79
CA VAL A 54 -2.64 1.53 21.22
C VAL A 54 -2.13 2.93 21.52
N VAL A 55 -2.65 3.95 20.84
CA VAL A 55 -2.26 5.36 21.04
C VAL A 55 -3.41 6.12 21.69
N THR A 56 -3.29 6.41 22.99
CA THR A 56 -4.36 7.01 23.80
C THR A 56 -4.03 8.43 24.23
N SER A 57 -5.05 9.31 24.17
CA SER A 57 -5.02 10.67 24.75
C SER A 57 -5.60 10.72 26.16
N GLY A 58 -6.17 9.61 26.65
CA GLY A 58 -6.56 9.40 28.04
C GLY A 58 -5.53 8.56 28.79
N LEU A 59 -5.87 8.11 30.00
CA LEU A 59 -4.96 7.44 30.93
C LEU A 59 -4.28 6.19 30.33
N HIS A 60 -2.96 6.26 30.16
CA HIS A 60 -2.10 5.13 29.78
C HIS A 60 -2.37 3.87 30.62
N ARG A 61 -2.40 4.04 31.95
CA ARG A 61 -2.48 2.94 32.92
C ARG A 61 -3.76 2.11 32.84
N VAL A 62 -4.88 2.74 32.48
CA VAL A 62 -6.15 2.03 32.23
C VAL A 62 -6.01 1.06 31.06
N TRP A 63 -5.37 1.51 29.97
CA TRP A 63 -5.16 0.67 28.78
C TRP A 63 -4.16 -0.47 29.03
N GLU A 64 -3.12 -0.27 29.85
CA GLU A 64 -2.26 -1.38 30.29
C GLU A 64 -3.06 -2.49 30.99
N LYS A 65 -3.92 -2.11 31.95
CA LYS A 65 -4.76 -3.04 32.73
C LYS A 65 -5.78 -3.75 31.84
N VAL A 66 -6.46 -3.03 30.94
CA VAL A 66 -7.38 -3.58 29.94
C VAL A 66 -6.68 -4.61 29.03
N LEU A 67 -5.50 -4.29 28.49
CA LEU A 67 -4.74 -5.21 27.63
C LEU A 67 -4.17 -6.41 28.40
N LYS A 68 -3.74 -6.23 29.65
CA LYS A 68 -3.28 -7.32 30.52
C LYS A 68 -4.41 -8.33 30.76
N ARG A 69 -5.61 -7.85 31.11
CA ARG A 69 -6.81 -8.67 31.30
C ARG A 69 -7.25 -9.40 30.02
N ALA A 70 -7.03 -8.79 28.85
CA ALA A 70 -7.32 -9.41 27.55
C ALA A 70 -6.28 -10.46 27.08
N CYS A 71 -5.18 -10.64 27.83
CA CYS A 71 -3.99 -11.41 27.46
C CYS A 71 -3.28 -10.87 26.19
N LEU A 72 -3.18 -9.54 26.08
CA LEU A 72 -2.60 -8.84 24.92
C LEU A 72 -1.34 -8.00 25.25
N ALA A 73 -1.06 -7.71 26.52
CA ALA A 73 0.00 -6.77 26.94
C ALA A 73 1.43 -7.14 26.46
N ASP A 74 1.72 -8.42 26.23
CA ASP A 74 3.03 -8.86 25.72
C ASP A 74 3.28 -8.38 24.29
N ARG A 75 2.22 -8.31 23.48
CA ARG A 75 2.28 -8.09 22.02
C ARG A 75 1.77 -6.71 21.60
N VAL A 76 0.77 -6.19 22.30
CA VAL A 76 0.20 -4.85 22.08
C VAL A 76 0.83 -3.89 23.07
N LYS A 77 1.51 -2.83 22.59
CA LYS A 77 2.08 -1.79 23.45
C LYS A 77 1.18 -0.57 23.51
N VAL A 78 1.27 0.20 24.60
CA VAL A 78 0.49 1.43 24.78
C VAL A 78 1.42 2.62 24.69
N ILE A 79 1.04 3.63 23.90
CA ILE A 79 1.59 4.98 23.96
C ILE A 79 0.48 5.88 24.48
N GLY A 80 0.65 6.36 25.71
CA GLY A 80 -0.27 7.27 26.37
C GLY A 80 0.50 8.08 27.40
N GLY A 81 -0.02 9.26 27.71
CA GLY A 81 0.30 9.91 28.98
C GLY A 81 -0.81 9.61 30.01
N SER A 82 -0.59 9.99 31.25
CA SER A 82 -1.58 9.89 32.33
C SER A 82 -1.37 10.97 33.38
N ARG A 83 -0.10 11.21 33.74
CA ARG A 83 0.34 11.97 34.91
C ARG A 83 1.29 13.09 34.53
N VAL A 84 1.46 14.06 35.42
CA VAL A 84 2.49 15.10 35.26
C VAL A 84 3.88 14.48 35.32
N ALA A 85 4.04 13.42 36.13
CA ALA A 85 5.26 12.62 36.22
C ALA A 85 5.68 11.94 34.89
N ASP A 86 4.74 11.67 33.97
CA ASP A 86 5.05 11.06 32.67
C ASP A 86 5.80 12.04 31.73
N GLY A 87 5.76 13.35 32.02
CA GLY A 87 6.48 14.39 31.28
C GLY A 87 5.91 14.75 29.90
N PHE A 88 4.90 14.04 29.40
CA PHE A 88 4.24 14.33 28.12
C PHE A 88 2.73 14.04 28.14
N VAL A 89 2.01 14.59 27.14
CA VAL A 89 0.61 14.28 26.85
C VAL A 89 0.45 13.97 25.36
N VAL A 90 -0.43 13.02 25.02
CA VAL A 90 -0.69 12.62 23.64
C VAL A 90 -1.84 13.45 23.07
N THR A 91 -1.52 14.49 22.29
CA THR A 91 -2.50 15.31 21.54
C THR A 91 -2.80 14.68 20.17
N PRO A 92 -3.81 15.18 19.42
CA PRO A 92 -4.05 14.74 18.04
C PRO A 92 -2.80 14.88 17.15
N ASP A 93 -2.07 15.99 17.29
CA ASP A 93 -0.83 16.25 16.56
C ASP A 93 0.26 15.22 16.90
N VAL A 94 0.34 14.77 18.16
CA VAL A 94 1.25 13.70 18.57
C VAL A 94 0.84 12.37 17.92
N LYS A 95 -0.46 12.05 17.84
CA LYS A 95 -0.91 10.83 17.13
C LYS A 95 -0.56 10.88 15.64
N GLY A 96 -0.75 12.03 14.98
CA GLY A 96 -0.32 12.23 13.59
C GLY A 96 1.20 12.09 13.42
N ALA A 97 1.98 12.76 14.27
CA ALA A 97 3.44 12.71 14.23
C ALA A 97 4.01 11.30 14.50
N LEU A 98 3.34 10.48 15.31
CA LEU A 98 3.70 9.07 15.49
C LEU A 98 3.55 8.28 14.18
N VAL A 99 2.46 8.46 13.43
CA VAL A 99 2.27 7.84 12.11
C VAL A 99 3.35 8.30 11.13
N THR A 100 3.60 9.61 11.04
CA THR A 100 4.68 10.16 10.23
C THR A 100 6.03 9.56 10.61
N ARG A 101 6.32 9.36 11.90
CA ARG A 101 7.57 8.74 12.36
C ARG A 101 7.66 7.27 11.93
N LEU A 102 6.60 6.49 12.10
CA LEU A 102 6.54 5.08 11.68
C LEU A 102 6.79 4.92 10.17
N GLN A 103 6.20 5.78 9.34
CA GLN A 103 6.37 5.77 7.88
C GLN A 103 7.74 6.31 7.44
N HIS A 104 8.16 7.46 7.95
CA HIS A 104 9.35 8.16 7.42
C HIS A 104 10.66 7.69 8.05
N VAL A 105 10.69 7.39 9.34
CA VAL A 105 11.89 6.93 10.06
C VAL A 105 11.97 5.40 10.01
N HIS A 106 10.89 4.71 10.38
CA HIS A 106 10.90 3.25 10.49
C HIS A 106 10.48 2.52 9.20
N LYS A 107 10.13 3.27 8.13
CA LYS A 107 9.74 2.74 6.80
C LYS A 107 8.57 1.76 6.80
N MET A 108 7.74 1.82 7.84
CA MET A 108 6.59 0.93 8.03
C MET A 108 5.41 1.33 7.14
N TYR A 109 4.50 0.38 6.92
CA TYR A 109 3.18 0.62 6.34
C TYR A 109 2.16 0.66 7.49
N VAL A 110 1.41 1.75 7.61
CA VAL A 110 0.62 2.04 8.81
C VAL A 110 -0.88 1.91 8.54
N TRP A 111 -1.53 1.07 9.34
CA TRP A 111 -2.97 1.03 9.48
C TRP A 111 -3.36 1.79 10.76
N ALA A 112 -4.23 2.80 10.64
CA ALA A 112 -4.77 3.54 11.78
C ALA A 112 -6.24 3.20 12.02
N PHE A 113 -6.60 3.07 13.29
CA PHE A 113 -7.98 2.86 13.76
C PHE A 113 -8.34 3.99 14.72
N GLY A 114 -9.51 4.60 14.57
CA GLY A 114 -9.94 5.73 15.41
C GLY A 114 -11.45 5.95 15.39
N ASP A 115 -12.01 6.44 16.48
CA ASP A 115 -13.45 6.59 16.71
C ASP A 115 -13.89 8.04 16.99
N SER A 116 -12.92 8.95 17.07
CA SER A 116 -13.09 10.31 17.57
C SER A 116 -12.32 11.38 16.76
N PRO A 117 -12.63 12.68 16.94
CA PRO A 117 -11.88 13.76 16.30
C PRO A 117 -10.40 13.81 16.68
N VAL A 118 -10.00 13.28 17.85
CA VAL A 118 -8.59 13.30 18.29
C VAL A 118 -7.71 12.33 17.50
N ASP A 119 -8.32 11.45 16.71
CA ASP A 119 -7.64 10.49 15.85
C ASP A 119 -7.49 11.00 14.40
N MET A 120 -8.07 12.15 14.06
CA MET A 120 -8.14 12.61 12.65
C MET A 120 -6.77 12.79 12.00
N GLU A 121 -5.78 13.35 12.70
CA GLU A 121 -4.43 13.51 12.12
C GLU A 121 -3.68 12.16 12.00
N MET A 122 -3.99 11.20 12.86
CA MET A 122 -3.51 9.81 12.76
C MET A 122 -4.12 9.10 11.54
N LEU A 123 -5.44 9.26 11.35
CA LEU A 123 -6.19 8.67 10.25
C LEU A 123 -5.80 9.26 8.89
N LYS A 124 -5.62 10.59 8.78
CA LYS A 124 -5.16 11.25 7.55
C LYS A 124 -3.73 10.87 7.16
N GLY A 125 -2.86 10.65 8.15
CA GLY A 125 -1.45 10.32 7.91
C GLY A 125 -1.21 8.85 7.50
N ALA A 126 -2.10 7.94 7.89
CA ALA A 126 -1.90 6.51 7.71
C ALA A 126 -2.00 6.06 6.24
N ASP A 127 -1.29 4.98 5.88
CA ASP A 127 -1.43 4.37 4.56
C ASP A 127 -2.84 3.74 4.39
N GLN A 128 -3.48 3.34 5.50
CA GLN A 128 -4.88 2.88 5.55
C GLN A 128 -5.57 3.38 6.83
N ALA A 129 -6.78 3.92 6.68
CA ALA A 129 -7.57 4.47 7.78
C ALA A 129 -8.90 3.71 7.96
N ILE A 130 -9.15 3.24 9.19
CA ILE A 130 -10.40 2.61 9.61
C ILE A 130 -11.07 3.46 10.70
N VAL A 131 -12.27 3.96 10.40
CA VAL A 131 -13.15 4.59 11.38
C VAL A 131 -13.89 3.51 12.15
N VAL A 132 -13.69 3.47 13.46
CA VAL A 132 -14.47 2.62 14.36
C VAL A 132 -15.78 3.32 14.70
N VAL A 133 -16.89 2.63 14.46
CA VAL A 133 -18.25 3.15 14.68
C VAL A 133 -18.90 2.36 15.81
N GLY A 134 -19.03 3.00 16.96
CA GLY A 134 -19.80 2.51 18.10
C GLY A 134 -21.27 2.92 18.06
N HIS A 135 -21.98 2.65 19.15
CA HIS A 135 -23.39 3.01 19.31
C HIS A 135 -23.63 4.52 19.15
N GLU A 136 -24.76 4.88 18.54
CA GLU A 136 -25.07 6.26 18.16
C GLU A 136 -25.22 7.22 19.35
N HIS A 137 -25.61 6.71 20.52
CA HIS A 137 -25.75 7.51 21.75
C HIS A 137 -24.42 7.74 22.48
N THR A 138 -23.36 6.96 22.20
CA THR A 138 -22.03 7.14 22.79
C THR A 138 -21.00 7.74 21.83
N ARG A 139 -21.18 7.59 20.51
CA ARG A 139 -20.21 8.06 19.50
C ARG A 139 -20.10 9.59 19.45
N SER A 140 -18.89 10.09 19.20
CA SER A 140 -18.61 11.53 19.13
C SER A 140 -19.32 12.24 17.96
N LYS A 141 -20.29 13.11 18.27
CA LYS A 141 -21.07 13.88 17.29
C LYS A 141 -20.22 14.86 16.45
N SER A 142 -19.09 15.35 16.98
CA SER A 142 -18.19 16.25 16.27
C SER A 142 -17.27 15.56 15.27
N MET A 143 -17.18 14.22 15.30
CA MET A 143 -16.39 13.49 14.30
C MET A 143 -17.05 13.51 12.93
N ASP A 144 -18.38 13.49 12.83
CA ASP A 144 -19.09 13.38 11.55
C ASP A 144 -18.82 14.61 10.66
N VAL A 145 -18.78 15.81 11.27
CA VAL A 145 -18.35 17.05 10.59
C VAL A 145 -16.87 16.99 10.21
N SER A 146 -16.03 16.43 11.08
CA SER A 146 -14.58 16.31 10.86
C SER A 146 -14.25 15.34 9.72
N LEU A 147 -14.98 14.23 9.64
CA LEU A 147 -14.87 13.21 8.59
C LEU A 147 -15.32 13.76 7.25
N ARG A 148 -16.54 14.32 7.15
CA ARG A 148 -17.04 14.93 5.91
C ARG A 148 -16.04 15.96 5.38
N LYS A 149 -15.65 16.93 6.22
CA LYS A 149 -14.66 17.95 5.83
C LYS A 149 -13.36 17.32 5.29
N ALA A 150 -12.83 16.26 5.92
CA ALA A 150 -11.58 15.64 5.49
C ALA A 150 -11.72 14.81 4.20
N ILE A 151 -12.86 14.13 4.01
CA ILE A 151 -13.21 13.36 2.81
C ILE A 151 -13.45 14.31 1.63
N ASP A 152 -14.29 15.33 1.82
CA ASP A 152 -14.66 16.33 0.79
C ASP A 152 -13.44 17.13 0.28
N THR A 153 -12.44 17.38 1.13
CA THR A 153 -11.17 18.01 0.72
C THR A 153 -10.15 17.04 0.13
N GLY A 154 -10.46 15.75 0.01
CA GLY A 154 -9.54 14.72 -0.50
C GLY A 154 -8.34 14.45 0.42
N HIS A 155 -8.44 14.80 1.71
CA HIS A 155 -7.37 14.64 2.72
C HIS A 155 -7.50 13.35 3.54
N LEU A 156 -8.60 12.61 3.38
CA LEU A 156 -8.83 11.34 4.06
C LEU A 156 -9.53 10.35 3.13
N GLN A 157 -8.89 9.20 2.89
CA GLN A 157 -9.54 8.03 2.32
C GLN A 157 -9.63 6.96 3.42
N ALA A 158 -10.82 6.78 3.97
CA ALA A 158 -11.06 5.87 5.09
C ALA A 158 -12.18 4.87 4.77
N ARG A 159 -12.27 3.83 5.60
CA ARG A 159 -13.36 2.83 5.60
C ARG A 159 -13.95 2.76 7.01
N GLN A 160 -15.20 2.32 7.18
CA GLN A 160 -15.82 2.16 8.50
C GLN A 160 -16.01 0.70 8.89
N VAL A 161 -15.84 0.42 10.18
CA VAL A 161 -16.26 -0.83 10.83
C VAL A 161 -17.35 -0.53 11.87
N LEU A 162 -18.43 -1.31 11.84
CA LEU A 162 -19.54 -1.24 12.79
C LEU A 162 -19.26 -2.20 13.96
N LEU A 163 -19.15 -1.67 15.18
CA LEU A 163 -18.86 -2.43 16.40
C LEU A 163 -19.82 -2.04 17.53
N PRO A 164 -20.79 -2.90 17.92
CA PRO A 164 -21.15 -4.18 17.30
C PRO A 164 -21.73 -4.04 15.87
N PRO A 165 -21.83 -5.11 15.07
CA PRO A 165 -22.23 -5.04 13.66
C PRO A 165 -23.64 -4.50 13.38
N ASN A 166 -24.50 -4.39 14.40
CA ASN A 166 -25.87 -3.90 14.31
C ASN A 166 -26.01 -2.39 14.58
N VAL A 167 -24.93 -1.63 14.77
CA VAL A 167 -25.02 -0.16 14.92
C VAL A 167 -25.29 0.53 13.58
N SER A 168 -25.90 1.72 13.64
CA SER A 168 -26.11 2.57 12.47
C SER A 168 -24.77 2.99 11.86
N LEU A 169 -24.70 3.01 10.52
CA LEU A 169 -23.58 3.60 9.77
C LEU A 169 -23.31 5.03 10.28
N ARG A 170 -22.04 5.47 10.25
CA ARG A 170 -21.67 6.84 10.67
C ARG A 170 -21.81 7.84 9.53
N LEU A 171 -21.37 7.43 8.35
CA LEU A 171 -21.61 8.10 7.07
C LEU A 171 -22.11 7.05 6.06
N ASP A 172 -22.59 7.48 4.90
CA ASP A 172 -22.98 6.58 3.83
C ASP A 172 -21.79 5.75 3.29
N THR A 173 -22.09 4.66 2.59
CA THR A 173 -21.07 3.73 2.09
C THR A 173 -20.32 4.21 0.85
N ALA A 174 -20.72 5.32 0.22
CA ALA A 174 -19.97 5.92 -0.88
C ALA A 174 -18.87 6.86 -0.34
N ALA A 175 -19.18 7.68 0.68
CA ALA A 175 -18.22 8.51 1.37
C ALA A 175 -17.28 7.70 2.30
N LEU A 176 -17.81 6.64 2.94
CA LEU A 176 -17.07 5.85 3.93
C LEU A 176 -17.40 4.34 3.76
N PRO A 177 -16.70 3.61 2.88
CA PRO A 177 -17.03 2.22 2.57
C PRO A 177 -16.96 1.29 3.79
N LEU A 178 -17.89 0.34 3.87
CA LEU A 178 -18.00 -0.61 4.98
C LEU A 178 -16.97 -1.75 4.86
N VAL A 179 -16.36 -2.13 5.98
CA VAL A 179 -15.50 -3.32 6.11
C VAL A 179 -15.85 -4.14 7.35
N GLN A 180 -15.50 -5.42 7.33
CA GLN A 180 -15.62 -6.35 8.46
C GLN A 180 -14.24 -6.81 8.89
N LEU A 181 -13.94 -6.78 10.20
CA LEU A 181 -12.63 -7.22 10.73
C LEU A 181 -12.43 -8.74 10.67
N THR A 182 -13.51 -9.48 10.41
CA THR A 182 -13.52 -10.93 10.16
C THR A 182 -13.28 -11.29 8.68
N ASP A 183 -13.24 -10.32 7.76
CA ASP A 183 -12.98 -10.58 6.34
C ASP A 183 -11.51 -11.01 6.15
N GLN A 184 -11.33 -12.23 5.63
CA GLN A 184 -10.02 -12.78 5.30
C GLN A 184 -9.26 -11.91 4.29
N LYS A 185 -9.93 -11.19 3.38
CA LYS A 185 -9.26 -10.28 2.44
C LYS A 185 -8.69 -9.06 3.17
N LEU A 186 -9.41 -8.51 4.14
CA LEU A 186 -8.93 -7.41 4.97
C LEU A 186 -7.75 -7.86 5.85
N ILE A 187 -7.88 -9.01 6.51
CA ILE A 187 -6.80 -9.58 7.34
C ILE A 187 -5.56 -9.86 6.48
N ALA A 188 -5.73 -10.50 5.31
CA ALA A 188 -4.64 -10.75 4.37
C ALA A 188 -4.00 -9.44 3.87
N SER A 189 -4.78 -8.37 3.69
CA SER A 189 -4.26 -7.03 3.35
C SER A 189 -3.40 -6.45 4.47
N ILE A 190 -3.82 -6.56 5.74
CA ILE A 190 -3.03 -6.12 6.92
C ILE A 190 -1.74 -6.94 7.06
N LEU A 191 -1.82 -8.26 6.86
CA LEU A 191 -0.67 -9.17 6.94
C LEU A 191 0.26 -9.07 5.73
N SER A 192 -0.22 -8.62 4.57
CA SER A 192 0.60 -8.48 3.36
C SER A 192 1.50 -7.25 3.45
N SER A 193 2.81 -7.46 3.36
CA SER A 193 3.76 -6.35 3.18
C SER A 193 3.72 -5.85 1.74
N PRO A 194 3.41 -4.56 1.47
CA PRO A 194 3.47 -4.01 0.11
C PRO A 194 4.88 -4.06 -0.48
N GLN A 195 5.92 -4.10 0.37
CA GLN A 195 7.31 -4.27 -0.06
C GLN A 195 7.56 -5.64 -0.74
N HIS A 196 6.70 -6.65 -0.51
CA HIS A 196 6.80 -7.95 -1.15
C HIS A 196 6.10 -8.04 -2.52
N ARG A 197 5.49 -6.96 -3.02
CA ARG A 197 4.91 -6.87 -4.39
C ARG A 197 5.81 -6.15 -5.40
N VAL A 198 7.02 -5.75 -4.97
CA VAL A 198 8.01 -5.06 -5.79
C VAL A 198 9.24 -5.96 -5.93
N PHE A 199 9.35 -6.63 -7.06
CA PHE A 199 10.47 -7.52 -7.35
C PHE A 199 11.53 -6.75 -8.14
N HIS A 200 12.62 -6.36 -7.48
CA HIS A 200 13.74 -5.67 -8.14
C HIS A 200 15.02 -6.51 -8.15
N ALA A 201 15.76 -6.44 -9.26
CA ALA A 201 17.02 -7.15 -9.42
C ALA A 201 18.28 -6.26 -9.27
N THR A 202 18.10 -4.98 -8.88
CA THR A 202 19.09 -3.88 -8.90
C THR A 202 20.54 -4.28 -8.62
N ASP A 203 20.77 -5.08 -7.58
CA ASP A 203 22.13 -5.42 -7.13
C ASP A 203 22.71 -6.73 -7.64
N ARG A 204 21.92 -7.56 -8.33
CA ARG A 204 22.38 -8.84 -8.87
C ARG A 204 23.37 -8.60 -10.01
N ALA A 205 24.49 -9.32 -10.00
CA ALA A 205 25.52 -9.22 -11.05
C ALA A 205 24.95 -9.44 -12.47
N ALA A 206 24.05 -10.40 -12.64
CA ALA A 206 23.35 -10.63 -13.91
C ALA A 206 22.52 -9.42 -14.36
N ALA A 207 21.79 -8.77 -13.45
CA ALA A 207 21.02 -7.56 -13.79
C ALA A 207 21.94 -6.39 -14.13
N LYS A 208 23.05 -6.21 -13.38
CA LYS A 208 24.08 -5.19 -13.65
C LYS A 208 24.73 -5.38 -15.02
N LEU A 209 25.00 -6.62 -15.44
CA LEU A 209 25.49 -6.95 -16.79
C LEU A 209 24.43 -6.64 -17.87
N LEU A 210 23.18 -7.08 -17.69
CA LEU A 210 22.10 -6.85 -18.66
C LEU A 210 21.77 -5.35 -18.84
N MET A 211 21.78 -4.56 -17.76
CA MET A 211 21.50 -3.12 -17.82
C MET A 211 22.66 -2.26 -18.33
N THR A 212 23.88 -2.81 -18.46
CA THR A 212 25.06 -2.07 -18.91
C THR A 212 24.91 -1.55 -20.34
N PRO A 213 24.60 -2.38 -21.36
CA PRO A 213 24.39 -1.90 -22.73
C PRO A 213 23.21 -0.93 -22.86
N MET A 214 22.18 -1.02 -22.00
CA MET A 214 21.08 -0.05 -21.97
C MET A 214 21.52 1.37 -21.50
N ARG A 215 22.60 1.44 -20.72
CA ARG A 215 23.14 2.69 -20.15
C ARG A 215 24.23 3.35 -20.97
N HIS A 216 24.82 2.63 -21.93
CA HIS A 216 25.87 3.19 -22.77
C HIS A 216 25.27 4.30 -23.65
N ALA A 217 25.80 5.52 -23.56
CA ALA A 217 25.23 6.67 -24.26
C ALA A 217 25.23 6.47 -25.78
N ASP A 218 26.32 5.91 -26.31
CA ASP A 218 26.49 5.64 -27.75
C ASP A 218 25.68 4.44 -28.26
N ASN A 219 24.98 3.69 -27.39
CA ASN A 219 24.13 2.59 -27.82
C ASN A 219 22.70 3.10 -28.12
N ALA A 220 22.25 2.88 -29.35
CA ALA A 220 20.97 3.34 -29.88
C ALA A 220 20.45 2.40 -30.98
N GLY A 221 19.19 2.56 -31.39
CA GLY A 221 18.61 1.83 -32.52
C GLY A 221 18.63 0.31 -32.35
N PRO A 222 18.96 -0.48 -33.39
CA PRO A 222 18.93 -1.95 -33.34
C PRO A 222 19.73 -2.55 -32.18
N SER A 223 20.94 -2.07 -31.92
CA SER A 223 21.82 -2.58 -30.86
C SER A 223 21.31 -2.26 -29.44
N LEU A 224 20.53 -1.19 -29.29
CA LEU A 224 19.82 -0.92 -28.04
C LEU A 224 18.60 -1.82 -27.89
N ARG A 225 17.86 -2.12 -28.98
CA ARG A 225 16.75 -3.09 -28.96
C ARG A 225 17.23 -4.50 -28.63
N GLU A 226 18.34 -4.95 -29.20
CA GLU A 226 18.91 -6.28 -28.94
C GLU A 226 19.38 -6.43 -27.48
N ALA A 227 19.87 -5.35 -26.85
CA ALA A 227 20.17 -5.32 -25.42
C ALA A 227 18.96 -5.58 -24.50
N HIS A 228 17.73 -5.47 -25.02
CA HIS A 228 16.50 -5.81 -24.30
C HIS A 228 16.04 -7.28 -24.49
N CYS A 229 16.70 -8.12 -25.32
CA CYS A 229 16.20 -9.46 -25.71
C CYS A 229 17.24 -10.61 -25.56
N ARG A 230 16.93 -11.67 -24.78
CA ARG A 230 17.62 -13.00 -24.65
C ARG A 230 16.70 -14.03 -23.97
N TYR A 231 16.72 -15.37 -24.17
CA TYR A 231 17.30 -16.30 -25.17
C TYR A 231 16.51 -17.67 -25.10
N PRO A 232 16.55 -18.57 -26.12
CA PRO A 232 15.63 -19.72 -26.25
C PRO A 232 16.25 -21.14 -26.12
N ILE A 233 15.44 -22.21 -25.99
CA ILE A 233 15.77 -23.61 -26.36
C ILE A 233 14.52 -24.44 -26.77
N ARG A 234 14.65 -25.33 -27.78
CA ARG A 234 13.89 -26.61 -27.90
C ARG A 234 14.86 -27.78 -28.17
N HIS A 235 14.49 -29.00 -27.75
CA HIS A 235 15.32 -30.20 -27.94
C HIS A 235 15.21 -30.78 -29.36
N VAL A 236 16.34 -31.10 -29.98
CA VAL A 236 16.48 -31.32 -31.44
C VAL A 236 16.24 -32.76 -31.93
N GLN A 237 15.85 -33.70 -31.06
CA GLN A 237 15.88 -35.15 -31.35
C GLN A 237 14.51 -35.82 -31.58
N GLY A 238 13.42 -35.06 -31.76
CA GLY A 238 12.11 -35.59 -32.18
C GLY A 238 11.31 -36.40 -31.14
N ASN A 239 11.92 -36.84 -30.03
CA ASN A 239 11.22 -37.53 -28.95
C ASN A 239 10.38 -36.58 -28.09
N MET A 240 9.18 -37.02 -27.69
CA MET A 240 8.34 -36.32 -26.70
C MET A 240 8.97 -36.45 -25.31
N VAL A 241 9.20 -35.31 -24.66
CA VAL A 241 9.71 -35.21 -23.29
C VAL A 241 8.73 -34.36 -22.47
N THR A 242 8.55 -34.65 -21.19
CA THR A 242 7.72 -33.84 -20.29
C THR A 242 8.29 -32.42 -20.19
N GLY A 243 7.60 -31.47 -20.81
CA GLY A 243 7.92 -30.05 -20.76
C GLY A 243 7.07 -29.31 -19.74
N TYR A 244 7.62 -28.20 -19.22
CA TYR A 244 6.88 -27.25 -18.39
C TYR A 244 6.47 -26.06 -19.25
N GLN A 245 5.25 -25.56 -19.05
CA GLN A 245 4.72 -24.37 -19.71
C GLN A 245 4.36 -23.32 -18.64
N LEU A 246 4.45 -22.04 -19.00
CA LEU A 246 4.00 -20.95 -18.15
C LEU A 246 2.48 -21.01 -17.95
N LEU A 247 2.05 -20.96 -16.69
CA LEU A 247 0.63 -21.05 -16.33
C LEU A 247 -0.15 -19.89 -16.96
N HIS A 248 -1.24 -20.20 -17.65
CA HIS A 248 -2.10 -19.23 -18.33
C HIS A 248 -1.41 -18.40 -19.43
N GLU A 249 -0.34 -18.90 -20.07
CA GLU A 249 0.35 -18.23 -21.18
C GLU A 249 -0.61 -17.75 -22.29
N GLY A 250 -1.47 -18.64 -22.79
CA GLY A 250 -2.50 -18.31 -23.80
C GLY A 250 -3.71 -17.52 -23.27
N LYS A 251 -3.68 -17.10 -22.00
CA LYS A 251 -4.66 -16.21 -21.36
C LYS A 251 -3.96 -14.98 -20.77
N THR A 252 -2.81 -14.63 -21.33
CA THR A 252 -2.01 -13.46 -20.96
C THR A 252 -2.05 -12.45 -22.10
N LEU A 253 -2.27 -11.18 -21.78
CA LEU A 253 -2.19 -10.05 -22.71
C LEU A 253 -0.93 -9.24 -22.39
N ILE A 254 -0.02 -9.12 -23.35
CA ILE A 254 1.14 -8.23 -23.28
C ILE A 254 0.77 -6.91 -23.94
N VAL A 255 0.83 -5.82 -23.17
CA VAL A 255 0.60 -4.46 -23.66
C VAL A 255 1.92 -3.72 -23.70
N ALA A 256 2.43 -3.49 -24.90
CA ALA A 256 3.58 -2.63 -25.15
C ALA A 256 3.15 -1.17 -25.03
N LEU A 257 3.62 -0.46 -24.01
CA LEU A 257 3.32 0.96 -23.84
C LEU A 257 4.15 1.80 -24.80
N MET A 258 3.49 2.40 -25.78
CA MET A 258 4.16 3.03 -26.91
C MET A 258 4.73 4.41 -26.56
N ARG A 259 5.97 4.73 -26.94
CA ARG A 259 6.89 3.96 -27.82
C ARG A 259 7.93 3.15 -27.04
N GLY A 260 8.26 3.55 -25.81
CA GLY A 260 9.41 3.03 -25.07
C GLY A 260 9.30 1.58 -24.58
N GLY A 261 8.10 1.01 -24.48
CA GLY A 261 7.88 -0.35 -24.00
C GLY A 261 8.07 -1.46 -25.04
N GLU A 262 7.93 -1.16 -26.33
CA GLU A 262 7.86 -2.17 -27.41
C GLU A 262 9.05 -3.14 -27.44
N PRO A 263 10.34 -2.71 -27.42
CA PRO A 263 11.46 -3.64 -27.50
C PRO A 263 11.57 -4.57 -26.29
N MET A 264 11.17 -4.09 -25.11
CA MET A 264 11.09 -4.92 -23.91
C MET A 264 9.89 -5.88 -23.96
N ALA A 265 8.77 -5.43 -24.51
CA ALA A 265 7.58 -6.25 -24.68
C ALA A 265 7.83 -7.43 -25.62
N PHE A 266 8.57 -7.23 -26.73
CA PHE A 266 9.01 -8.33 -27.59
C PHE A 266 9.84 -9.37 -26.82
N GLY A 267 10.79 -8.93 -25.98
CA GLY A 267 11.55 -9.83 -25.10
C GLY A 267 10.67 -10.64 -24.14
N VAL A 268 9.54 -10.09 -23.67
CA VAL A 268 8.53 -10.82 -22.88
C VAL A 268 7.71 -11.77 -23.76
N ASN A 269 7.37 -11.38 -24.99
CA ASN A 269 6.57 -12.20 -25.91
C ASN A 269 7.32 -13.43 -26.44
N GLU A 270 8.63 -13.33 -26.66
CA GLU A 270 9.49 -14.50 -26.97
C GLU A 270 9.45 -15.58 -25.86
N VAL A 271 9.22 -15.17 -24.60
CA VAL A 271 9.06 -16.08 -23.45
C VAL A 271 7.61 -16.56 -23.29
N PHE A 272 6.63 -15.77 -23.75
CA PHE A 272 5.20 -16.07 -23.75
C PHE A 272 4.63 -16.10 -25.19
N PRO A 273 5.09 -17.01 -26.08
CA PRO A 273 4.75 -16.98 -27.51
C PRO A 273 3.26 -17.21 -27.82
N ARG A 274 2.46 -17.70 -26.86
CA ARG A 274 0.99 -17.81 -26.98
C ARG A 274 0.22 -16.63 -26.37
N ALA A 275 0.89 -15.68 -25.71
CA ALA A 275 0.21 -14.49 -25.19
C ALA A 275 -0.25 -13.58 -26.33
N MET A 276 -1.42 -12.95 -26.15
CA MET A 276 -1.87 -11.90 -27.06
C MET A 276 -0.96 -10.67 -26.91
N PHE A 277 -0.60 -10.04 -28.02
CA PHE A 277 0.29 -8.87 -28.03
C PHE A 277 -0.44 -7.64 -28.57
N LEU A 278 -0.40 -6.55 -27.81
CA LEU A 278 -1.07 -5.29 -28.14
C LEU A 278 -0.09 -4.13 -27.99
N HIS A 279 0.06 -3.32 -29.04
CA HIS A 279 0.69 -2.00 -28.93
C HIS A 279 -0.38 -1.02 -28.45
N ALA A 280 -0.11 -0.25 -27.40
CA ALA A 280 -1.03 0.77 -26.91
C ALA A 280 -0.29 2.06 -26.56
N LYS A 281 -0.66 3.18 -27.16
CA LYS A 281 -0.20 4.52 -26.76
C LYS A 281 -1.07 5.11 -25.67
N ASN A 282 -2.38 4.87 -25.72
CA ASN A 282 -3.36 5.38 -24.78
C ASN A 282 -4.20 4.24 -24.16
N PRO A 283 -4.73 4.40 -22.93
CA PRO A 283 -5.49 3.32 -22.28
C PRO A 283 -6.71 2.84 -23.07
N ASN A 284 -7.38 3.76 -23.77
CA ASN A 284 -8.58 3.49 -24.57
C ASN A 284 -8.32 2.64 -25.83
N GLU A 285 -7.07 2.28 -26.14
CA GLU A 285 -6.72 1.31 -27.20
C GLU A 285 -6.89 -0.14 -26.70
N ILE A 286 -6.94 -0.36 -25.38
CA ILE A 286 -7.44 -1.61 -24.78
C ILE A 286 -8.98 -1.61 -24.90
N LYS A 287 -9.55 -2.69 -25.44
CA LYS A 287 -11.00 -2.86 -25.63
C LYS A 287 -11.51 -4.04 -24.79
N GLU A 288 -12.81 -4.09 -24.51
CA GLU A 288 -13.43 -5.17 -23.74
C GLU A 288 -13.10 -6.56 -24.31
N HIS A 289 -13.20 -6.73 -25.62
CA HIS A 289 -12.85 -7.99 -26.30
C HIS A 289 -11.35 -8.36 -26.24
N HIS A 290 -10.45 -7.41 -25.94
CA HIS A 290 -9.04 -7.73 -25.64
C HIS A 290 -8.88 -8.35 -24.24
N LEU A 291 -9.88 -8.22 -23.36
CA LEU A 291 -9.84 -8.68 -21.97
C LEU A 291 -10.69 -9.95 -21.73
N GLU A 292 -11.51 -10.35 -22.70
CA GLU A 292 -12.33 -11.56 -22.64
C GLU A 292 -11.45 -12.81 -22.47
N GLY A 293 -11.67 -13.56 -21.38
CA GLY A 293 -10.89 -14.76 -21.05
C GLY A 293 -9.44 -14.52 -20.59
N ILE A 294 -8.99 -13.26 -20.50
CA ILE A 294 -7.63 -12.90 -20.07
C ILE A 294 -7.51 -12.89 -18.54
N HIS A 295 -6.58 -13.71 -18.04
CA HIS A 295 -6.29 -13.88 -16.61
C HIS A 295 -5.14 -12.96 -16.14
N ASN A 296 -4.19 -12.65 -17.04
CA ASN A 296 -3.02 -11.81 -16.75
C ASN A 296 -2.85 -10.70 -17.81
N ILE A 297 -2.49 -9.49 -17.39
CA ILE A 297 -2.10 -8.38 -18.27
C ILE A 297 -0.70 -7.93 -17.88
N PHE A 298 0.22 -7.90 -18.83
CA PHE A 298 1.57 -7.37 -18.64
C PHE A 298 1.63 -5.97 -19.26
N LEU A 299 1.73 -4.94 -18.42
CA LEU A 299 1.97 -3.56 -18.87
C LEU A 299 3.48 -3.36 -18.96
N VAL A 300 4.02 -3.24 -20.17
CA VAL A 300 5.47 -3.21 -20.40
C VAL A 300 5.92 -1.82 -20.82
N ASP A 301 6.84 -1.23 -20.05
CA ASP A 301 7.47 0.06 -20.33
C ASP A 301 8.94 0.05 -19.92
N SER A 302 9.84 0.58 -20.76
CA SER A 302 11.28 0.55 -20.48
C SER A 302 11.66 1.42 -19.27
N VAL A 303 11.02 2.59 -19.09
CA VAL A 303 11.35 3.56 -18.03
C VAL A 303 10.11 4.18 -17.42
N VAL A 304 9.75 3.70 -16.22
CA VAL A 304 8.65 4.24 -15.43
C VAL A 304 9.16 5.38 -14.54
N ASN A 305 9.03 6.62 -15.04
CA ASN A 305 9.42 7.84 -14.33
C ASN A 305 8.46 8.20 -13.19
N THR A 306 7.34 8.88 -13.49
CA THR A 306 6.37 9.27 -12.46
C THR A 306 5.34 8.18 -12.15
N GLY A 307 5.28 7.11 -12.95
CA GLY A 307 4.24 6.10 -12.85
C GLY A 307 2.85 6.52 -13.33
N ARG A 308 2.64 7.79 -13.74
CA ARG A 308 1.31 8.30 -14.10
C ARG A 308 0.65 7.50 -15.23
N SER A 309 1.37 7.23 -16.32
CA SER A 309 0.84 6.45 -17.44
C SER A 309 0.46 5.02 -17.03
N ILE A 310 1.25 4.38 -16.17
CA ILE A 310 0.90 3.07 -15.58
C ILE A 310 -0.42 3.17 -14.80
N LEU A 311 -0.61 4.22 -13.99
CA LEU A 311 -1.88 4.45 -13.28
C LEU A 311 -3.06 4.62 -14.24
N GLU A 312 -2.92 5.45 -15.26
CA GLU A 312 -3.98 5.70 -16.26
C GLU A 312 -4.41 4.41 -16.97
N PHE A 313 -3.46 3.53 -17.30
CA PHE A 313 -3.72 2.21 -17.85
C PHE A 313 -4.37 1.27 -16.82
N VAL A 314 -3.88 1.22 -15.58
CA VAL A 314 -4.46 0.40 -14.51
C VAL A 314 -5.90 0.81 -14.20
N ASP A 315 -6.16 2.11 -13.98
CA ASP A 315 -7.49 2.64 -13.66
C ASP A 315 -8.48 2.40 -14.81
N TYR A 316 -8.01 2.46 -16.06
CA TYR A 316 -8.82 2.13 -17.22
C TYR A 316 -9.13 0.64 -17.30
N ILE A 317 -8.12 -0.23 -17.18
CA ILE A 317 -8.31 -1.69 -17.15
C ILE A 317 -9.27 -2.08 -16.02
N ARG A 318 -9.18 -1.45 -14.84
CA ARG A 318 -10.04 -1.76 -13.69
C ARG A 318 -11.49 -1.34 -13.85
N LYS A 319 -11.78 -0.36 -14.72
CA LYS A 319 -13.16 -0.04 -15.13
C LYS A 319 -13.77 -1.10 -16.03
N LEU A 320 -12.95 -1.79 -16.83
CA LEU A 320 -13.40 -2.87 -17.73
C LEU A 320 -13.36 -4.26 -17.07
N ASN A 321 -12.38 -4.51 -16.20
CA ASN A 321 -12.18 -5.79 -15.52
C ASN A 321 -11.55 -5.60 -14.12
N THR A 322 -12.33 -5.95 -13.10
CA THR A 322 -11.99 -5.77 -11.68
C THR A 322 -11.08 -6.86 -11.09
N THR A 323 -10.81 -7.96 -11.79
CA THR A 323 -10.17 -9.15 -11.20
C THR A 323 -8.88 -9.61 -11.88
N THR A 324 -8.66 -9.31 -13.17
CA THR A 324 -7.46 -9.73 -13.92
C THR A 324 -6.17 -9.30 -13.23
N CYS A 325 -5.18 -10.20 -13.15
CA CYS A 325 -3.87 -9.89 -12.58
C CYS A 325 -3.10 -8.93 -13.50
N ILE A 326 -2.56 -7.83 -12.96
CA ILE A 326 -1.74 -6.88 -13.72
C ILE A 326 -0.29 -6.95 -13.23
N VAL A 327 0.65 -7.18 -14.13
CA VAL A 327 2.08 -7.14 -13.85
C VAL A 327 2.69 -5.99 -14.64
N VAL A 328 3.26 -5.01 -13.97
CA VAL A 328 4.03 -3.96 -14.62
C VAL A 328 5.46 -4.45 -14.79
N VAL A 329 5.93 -4.55 -16.03
CA VAL A 329 7.29 -5.01 -16.37
C VAL A 329 8.09 -3.82 -16.85
N SER A 330 9.28 -3.60 -16.26
CA SER A 330 10.09 -2.43 -16.61
C SER A 330 11.60 -2.62 -16.48
N GLY A 331 12.35 -1.81 -17.23
CA GLY A 331 13.81 -1.72 -17.09
C GLY A 331 14.21 -0.88 -15.89
N VAL A 332 13.57 0.29 -15.73
CA VAL A 332 13.82 1.21 -14.63
C VAL A 332 12.50 1.73 -14.07
N VAL A 333 12.37 1.71 -12.74
CA VAL A 333 11.35 2.48 -12.01
C VAL A 333 12.05 3.55 -11.16
N GLN A 334 11.58 4.79 -11.20
CA GLN A 334 12.14 5.85 -10.37
C GLN A 334 11.65 5.72 -8.91
N ALA A 335 12.54 5.94 -7.95
CA ALA A 335 12.32 5.59 -6.55
C ALA A 335 11.23 6.43 -5.85
N GLU A 336 10.97 7.68 -6.26
CA GLU A 336 9.87 8.49 -5.72
C GLU A 336 8.51 7.93 -6.15
N ALA A 337 8.38 7.35 -7.35
CA ALA A 337 7.14 6.70 -7.77
C ALA A 337 6.75 5.52 -6.85
N MET A 338 7.75 4.92 -6.20
CA MET A 338 7.65 3.83 -5.21
C MET A 338 7.78 4.30 -3.74
N SER A 339 7.95 5.60 -3.50
CA SER A 339 8.01 6.17 -2.15
C SER A 339 6.66 6.08 -1.43
N VAL A 340 6.60 6.39 -0.13
CA VAL A 340 5.35 6.35 0.67
C VAL A 340 4.21 7.17 0.03
N THR A 341 4.52 8.36 -0.46
CA THR A 341 3.59 9.23 -1.19
C THR A 341 3.52 8.92 -2.69
N GLY A 342 4.29 7.92 -3.14
CA GLY A 342 4.48 7.56 -4.53
C GLY A 342 3.22 6.97 -5.18
N PRO A 343 2.84 7.43 -6.39
CA PRO A 343 1.63 6.97 -7.08
C PRO A 343 1.53 5.45 -7.23
N LEU A 344 2.62 4.76 -7.58
CA LEU A 344 2.61 3.32 -7.82
C LEU A 344 2.49 2.50 -6.53
N ARG A 345 3.11 2.97 -5.44
CA ARG A 345 2.99 2.32 -4.12
C ARG A 345 1.54 2.36 -3.62
N ARG A 346 0.82 3.46 -3.84
CA ARG A 346 -0.60 3.57 -3.48
C ARG A 346 -1.47 2.53 -4.19
N VAL A 347 -1.27 2.33 -5.49
CA VAL A 347 -2.01 1.32 -6.25
C VAL A 347 -1.66 -0.10 -5.84
N LEU A 348 -0.38 -0.44 -5.64
CA LEU A 348 0.04 -1.75 -5.14
C LEU A 348 -0.50 -2.10 -3.74
N ALA A 349 -0.82 -1.07 -2.95
CA ALA A 349 -1.37 -1.24 -1.61
C ALA A 349 -2.89 -1.44 -1.62
N ASN A 350 -3.59 -0.74 -2.53
CA ASN A 350 -5.05 -0.80 -2.67
C ASN A 350 -5.53 -2.00 -3.50
N ASP A 351 -4.75 -2.47 -4.48
CA ASP A 351 -5.08 -3.63 -5.31
C ASP A 351 -4.05 -4.76 -5.09
N THR A 352 -4.54 -5.90 -4.61
CA THR A 352 -3.72 -7.10 -4.35
C THR A 352 -3.32 -7.86 -5.61
N ASN A 353 -4.01 -7.61 -6.73
CA ASN A 353 -3.81 -8.26 -8.02
C ASN A 353 -2.89 -7.44 -8.94
N ILE A 354 -2.11 -6.51 -8.37
CA ILE A 354 -1.09 -5.74 -9.10
C ILE A 354 0.28 -6.02 -8.51
N SER A 355 1.28 -6.17 -9.37
CA SER A 355 2.69 -6.33 -9.00
C SER A 355 3.59 -5.56 -9.96
N ILE A 356 4.80 -5.21 -9.50
CA ILE A 356 5.81 -4.56 -10.33
C ILE A 356 7.09 -5.39 -10.34
N VAL A 357 7.55 -5.73 -11.54
CA VAL A 357 8.83 -6.37 -11.80
C VAL A 357 9.72 -5.35 -12.49
N THR A 358 10.88 -5.05 -11.91
CA THR A 358 11.84 -4.10 -12.50
C THR A 358 13.28 -4.58 -12.41
N LEU A 359 14.07 -4.30 -13.44
CA LEU A 359 15.52 -4.57 -13.36
C LEU A 359 16.19 -3.63 -12.35
N ARG A 360 15.71 -2.39 -12.20
CA ARG A 360 16.34 -1.38 -11.33
C ARG A 360 15.37 -0.35 -10.75
N LEU A 361 15.49 -0.10 -9.45
CA LEU A 361 15.04 1.14 -8.82
C LEU A 361 16.11 2.25 -8.97
N SER A 362 15.70 3.45 -9.39
CA SER A 362 16.61 4.59 -9.64
C SER A 362 16.24 5.79 -8.78
N GLU A 363 17.17 6.27 -7.94
CA GLU A 363 16.99 7.51 -7.19
C GLU A 363 16.99 8.73 -8.12
N ASN A 364 17.86 8.74 -9.14
CA ASN A 364 17.91 9.80 -10.15
C ASN A 364 16.58 9.91 -10.90
N LYS A 365 15.96 11.08 -10.80
CA LYS A 365 14.79 11.51 -11.57
C LYS A 365 15.26 12.29 -12.80
N PHE A 366 15.03 11.73 -13.99
CA PHE A 366 15.48 12.34 -15.23
C PHE A 366 14.45 12.08 -16.34
N THR A 367 13.83 13.15 -16.83
CA THR A 367 12.97 13.11 -18.01
C THR A 367 13.83 13.41 -19.23
N GLY A 368 14.14 12.37 -20.01
CA GLY A 368 14.91 12.53 -21.23
C GLY A 368 14.15 13.34 -22.28
N HIS A 369 14.91 14.10 -23.07
CA HIS A 369 14.47 14.84 -24.25
C HIS A 369 15.52 14.64 -25.36
N GLY A 370 15.09 14.58 -26.61
CA GLY A 370 15.93 14.42 -27.80
C GLY A 370 16.87 13.23 -27.70
N THR A 371 18.18 13.50 -27.66
CA THR A 371 19.25 12.50 -27.54
C THR A 371 19.24 11.70 -26.23
N THR A 372 18.48 12.12 -25.23
CA THR A 372 18.44 11.51 -23.89
C THR A 372 17.14 10.78 -23.56
N ASP A 373 16.09 10.89 -24.40
CA ASP A 373 14.88 10.08 -24.23
C ASP A 373 15.10 8.62 -24.67
N THR A 374 14.50 7.68 -23.93
CA THR A 374 14.67 6.25 -24.20
C THR A 374 13.89 5.80 -25.42
N GLY A 375 12.68 6.30 -25.65
CA GLY A 375 11.91 6.03 -26.86
C GLY A 375 12.63 6.56 -28.10
N HIS A 376 13.09 7.81 -28.07
CA HIS A 376 13.80 8.41 -29.20
C HIS A 376 15.14 7.69 -29.51
N ARG A 377 15.87 7.23 -28.49
CA ARG A 377 17.08 6.40 -28.67
C ARG A 377 16.79 5.00 -29.23
N LEU A 378 15.70 4.35 -28.85
CA LEU A 378 15.34 3.01 -29.36
C LEU A 378 15.01 2.99 -30.87
N PHE A 379 14.54 4.13 -31.41
CA PHE A 379 14.12 4.28 -32.81
C PHE A 379 14.96 5.31 -33.60
N ASN A 380 16.09 5.79 -33.08
CA ASN A 380 16.96 6.80 -33.69
C ASN A 380 16.25 8.09 -34.14
N SER A 381 15.20 8.49 -33.42
CA SER A 381 14.35 9.65 -33.70
C SER A 381 14.66 10.87 -32.83
N THR A 382 15.89 10.95 -32.30
CA THR A 382 16.40 11.95 -31.34
C THR A 382 16.41 13.42 -31.84
N HIS A 383 15.99 13.65 -33.08
CA HIS A 383 15.90 14.93 -33.78
C HIS A 383 14.44 15.39 -34.03
N LEU A 384 13.44 14.67 -33.50
CA LEU A 384 12.01 14.96 -33.67
C LEU A 384 11.36 15.68 -32.47
N ASP A 385 12.17 16.27 -31.59
CA ASP A 385 11.75 17.04 -30.40
C ASP A 385 12.05 18.54 -30.58
#